data_AF-A0A0C2VVI6-F1
#
_entry.id   AF-A0A0C2VVI6-F1
#
_cell.length_a   1.000
_cell.length_b   1.000
_cell.length_c   1.000
_cell.angle_alpha   90.00
_cell.angle_beta   90.00
_cell.angle_gamma   90.00
#
_symmetry.space_group_name_H-M   'P 1'
#
loop_
_entity.id
_entity.type
_entity.pdbx_description
1 polymer ?
#
loop_
_entity_poly.entity_id
_entity_poly.type
_entity_poly.pdbx_seq_one_letter_code
_entity_poly.pdbx_strand_id
1 'polypeptide(L)' 'MGKRVTFNFNSSSYEGTEATEAFTLEELGIDANIDDKALKMKIDKVFQAWVWDKLNISFSVVIDEEKCPTNIDGEDC' A
#
# COMPACT_ATOMS: atom_id res chain seq x y z
N MET A 1 4.12 -27.17 2.30
CA MET A 1 5.03 -26.12 2.85
C MET A 1 4.63 -24.81 2.20
N GLY A 2 4.08 -23.87 2.97
CA GLY A 2 3.57 -22.59 2.47
C GLY A 2 4.69 -21.58 2.15
N LYS A 3 4.43 -20.66 1.23
CA LYS A 3 5.32 -19.51 0.96
C LYS A 3 5.31 -18.57 2.18
N ARG A 4 6.48 -18.07 2.57
CA ARG A 4 6.67 -17.10 3.66
C ARG A 4 7.14 -15.77 3.09
N VAL A 5 6.71 -14.69 3.71
CA VAL A 5 7.06 -13.32 3.36
C VAL A 5 7.59 -12.63 4.61
N THR A 6 8.73 -11.95 4.49
CA THR A 6 9.31 -11.18 5.59
C THR A 6 9.19 -9.70 5.25
N PHE A 7 8.54 -8.96 6.13
CA PHE A 7 8.51 -7.50 6.09
C PHE A 7 9.63 -6.97 6.95
N ASN A 8 10.39 -6.05 6.39
CA ASN A 8 11.44 -5.35 7.10
C ASN A 8 11.48 -3.91 6.60
N PHE A 9 11.56 -2.97 7.52
CA PHE A 9 11.93 -1.61 7.19
C PHE A 9 12.93 -1.09 8.21
N ASN A 10 13.80 -0.21 7.74
CA ASN A 10 14.64 0.64 8.57
C ASN A 10 14.49 2.08 8.11
N SER A 11 14.50 3.02 9.04
CA SER A 11 14.59 4.44 8.73
C SER A 11 15.99 4.93 9.04
N SER A 12 16.69 5.44 8.03
CA SER A 12 17.96 6.14 8.23
C SER A 12 17.76 7.55 8.81
N SER A 13 16.52 8.07 8.78
CA SER A 13 16.19 9.42 9.25
C SER A 13 15.76 9.47 10.72
N TYR A 14 15.34 8.34 11.31
CA TYR A 14 14.87 8.26 12.69
C TYR A 14 15.50 7.06 13.39
N GLU A 15 16.39 7.31 14.36
CA GLU A 15 17.01 6.25 15.16
C GLU A 15 15.94 5.45 15.92
N GLY A 16 16.15 4.13 16.02
CA GLY A 16 15.21 3.20 16.68
C GLY A 16 13.95 2.89 15.88
N THR A 17 13.85 3.38 14.64
CA THR A 17 12.69 3.16 13.76
C THR A 17 12.98 2.04 12.78
N GLU A 18 12.94 0.82 13.29
CA GLU A 18 13.10 -0.42 12.54
C GLU A 18 12.07 -1.46 13.00
N ALA A 19 11.61 -2.30 12.08
CA ALA A 19 10.80 -3.45 12.42
C ALA A 19 11.05 -4.57 11.41
N THR A 20 11.07 -5.81 11.90
CA THR A 20 11.11 -7.00 11.07
C THR A 20 10.11 -8.00 11.59
N GLU A 21 9.21 -8.46 10.72
CA GLU A 21 8.22 -9.48 11.03
C GLU A 21 8.05 -10.43 9.84
N ALA A 22 7.82 -11.71 10.13
CA ALA A 22 7.67 -12.73 9.11
C ALA A 22 6.27 -13.34 9.19
N PHE A 23 5.62 -13.44 8.03
CA PHE A 23 4.26 -13.89 7.88
C PHE A 23 4.19 -15.02 6.86
N THR A 24 3.20 -15.89 7.02
CA THR A 24 2.71 -16.79 5.98
C THR A 24 1.71 -16.06 5.07
N LEU A 25 1.52 -16.54 3.85
CA LEU A 25 0.48 -15.98 2.97
C LEU A 25 -0.93 -16.09 3.61
N GLU A 26 -1.17 -17.16 4.36
CA GLU A 26 -2.44 -17.40 5.07
C GLU A 26 -2.69 -16.35 6.15
N GLU A 27 -1.68 -15.98 6.94
CA GLU A 27 -1.76 -14.90 7.94
C GLU A 27 -2.04 -13.53 7.31
N LEU A 28 -1.57 -13.31 6.08
CA LEU A 28 -1.85 -12.09 5.31
C LEU A 28 -3.20 -12.14 4.58
N GLY A 29 -3.96 -13.24 4.69
CA GLY A 29 -5.22 -13.44 3.97
C GLY A 29 -5.04 -13.53 2.45
N ILE A 30 -3.85 -13.93 1.98
CA ILE A 30 -3.51 -14.05 0.57
C ILE A 30 -3.62 -15.52 0.17
N ASP A 31 -4.45 -15.80 -0.85
CA ASP A 31 -4.56 -17.13 -1.45
C ASP A 31 -3.19 -17.61 -1.99
N ALA A 32 -2.89 -18.90 -1.91
CA ALA A 32 -1.60 -19.41 -2.36
C ALA A 32 -1.51 -19.61 -3.89
N ASN A 33 -2.65 -19.61 -4.60
CA ASN A 33 -2.80 -19.92 -6.02
C ASN A 33 -2.94 -18.68 -6.93
N ILE A 34 -2.70 -17.49 -6.40
CA ILE A 34 -2.73 -16.23 -7.16
C ILE A 34 -1.46 -16.09 -7.99
N ASP A 35 -1.58 -15.46 -9.17
CA ASP A 35 -0.46 -15.19 -10.06
C ASP A 35 0.60 -14.28 -9.40
N ASP A 36 1.85 -14.41 -9.83
CA ASP A 36 2.97 -13.70 -9.19
C ASP A 36 2.86 -12.17 -9.29
N LYS A 37 2.24 -11.62 -10.34
CA LYS A 37 2.07 -10.17 -10.51
C LYS A 37 1.05 -9.64 -9.53
N ALA A 38 -0.10 -10.29 -9.41
CA ALA A 38 -1.11 -9.91 -8.42
C ALA A 38 -0.62 -10.18 -7.00
N LEU A 39 0.17 -11.25 -6.77
CA LEU A 39 0.80 -11.53 -5.47
C LEU A 39 1.68 -10.35 -5.05
N LYS A 40 2.54 -9.86 -5.95
CA LYS A 40 3.38 -8.68 -5.70
C LYS A 40 2.55 -7.44 -5.38
N MET A 41 1.49 -7.15 -6.14
CA MET A 41 0.63 -6.00 -5.87
C MET A 41 -0.09 -6.09 -4.52
N LYS A 42 -0.53 -7.30 -4.11
CA LYS A 42 -1.13 -7.49 -2.79
C LYS A 42 -0.10 -7.32 -1.68
N ILE A 43 1.07 -7.95 -1.81
CA ILE A 43 2.16 -7.84 -0.83
C ILE A 43 2.57 -6.37 -0.65
N ASP A 44 2.75 -5.60 -1.72
CA ASP A 44 3.12 -4.18 -1.64
C ASP A 44 2.09 -3.36 -0.84
N LYS A 45 0.78 -3.59 -1.09
CA LYS A 45 -0.28 -2.90 -0.35
C LYS A 45 -0.29 -3.27 1.14
N VAL A 46 -0.14 -4.55 1.44
CA VAL A 46 -0.12 -5.07 2.81
C VAL A 46 1.13 -4.53 3.55
N PHE A 47 2.28 -4.51 2.87
CA PHE A 47 3.52 -3.94 3.42
C PHE A 47 3.38 -2.45 3.73
N GLN A 48 2.80 -1.66 2.82
CA GLN A 48 2.54 -0.23 3.07
C GLN A 48 1.65 -0.02 4.30
N ALA A 49 0.54 -0.74 4.40
CA ALA A 49 -0.35 -0.66 5.56
C ALA A 49 0.36 -1.05 6.87
N TRP A 50 1.17 -2.11 6.84
CA TRP A 50 1.96 -2.55 7.99
C TRP A 50 3.00 -1.50 8.42
N VAL A 51 3.70 -0.86 7.48
CA VAL A 51 4.63 0.24 7.80
C VAL A 51 3.90 1.42 8.43
N TRP A 52 2.74 1.80 7.89
CA TRP A 52 1.94 2.91 8.44
C TRP A 52 1.44 2.62 9.84
N ASP A 53 1.00 1.39 10.12
CA ASP A 53 0.62 0.95 11.46
C ASP A 53 1.82 1.00 12.44
N LYS A 54 2.99 0.47 12.05
CA LYS A 54 4.21 0.51 12.87
C LYS A 54 4.69 1.92 13.19
N LEU A 55 4.57 2.83 12.23
CA LEU A 55 4.97 4.22 12.39
C LEU A 55 3.85 5.10 12.97
N ASN A 56 2.67 4.53 13.25
CA ASN A 56 1.49 5.26 13.70
C ASN A 56 1.14 6.46 12.78
N ILE A 57 1.22 6.24 11.46
CA ILE A 57 0.96 7.25 10.43
C ILE A 57 -0.50 7.16 9.99
N SER A 58 -1.21 8.30 10.01
CA SER A 58 -2.52 8.48 9.38
C SER A 58 -2.42 9.50 8.25
N PHE A 59 -2.96 9.20 7.07
CA PHE A 59 -2.94 10.12 5.92
C PHE A 59 -4.22 10.02 5.09
N SER A 60 -4.48 11.03 4.26
CA SER A 60 -5.58 11.08 3.31
C SER A 60 -5.03 11.55 1.97
N VAL A 61 -5.47 10.93 0.87
CA VAL A 61 -5.13 11.34 -0.49
C VAL A 61 -6.41 11.87 -1.12
N VAL A 62 -6.38 13.13 -1.53
CA VAL A 62 -7.46 13.79 -2.27
C VAL A 62 -7.00 13.93 -3.72
N ILE A 63 -7.81 13.46 -4.66
CA ILE A 63 -7.61 13.64 -6.10
C ILE A 63 -8.77 14.52 -6.56
N ASP A 64 -8.49 15.80 -6.80
CA ASP A 64 -9.45 16.69 -7.43
C ASP A 64 -9.36 16.52 -8.96
N GLU A 65 -10.48 16.17 -9.59
CA GLU A 65 -10.61 16.34 -11.04
C GLU A 65 -10.79 17.83 -11.31
N GLU A 66 -9.90 18.45 -12.08
CA GLU A 66 -10.13 19.79 -12.61
C GLU A 66 -11.40 19.75 -13.47
N LYS A 67 -12.53 20.15 -12.90
CA LYS A 67 -13.72 20.43 -13.70
C LYS A 67 -13.36 21.53 -14.67
N CYS A 68 -13.47 21.26 -15.97
CA CYS A 68 -13.51 22.33 -16.97
C CYS A 68 -14.55 23.37 -16.50
N PRO A 69 -14.19 24.66 -16.44
CA PRO A 69 -15.17 25.69 -16.14
C PRO A 69 -16.25 25.59 -17.23
N THR A 70 -17.47 25.31 -16.81
CA THR A 70 -18.64 25.39 -17.70
C THR A 70 -18.77 26.87 -18.04
N ASN A 71 -18.26 27.26 -19.21
CA ASN A 71 -18.64 28.55 -19.78
C ASN A 71 -20.17 28.52 -19.93
N ILE A 72 -20.84 29.60 -19.53
CA ILE A 72 -22.30 29.72 -19.53
C ILE A 72 -22.88 29.72 -20.95
N ASP A 73 -22.02 29.59 -21.96
CA ASP A 73 -22.35 29.57 -23.38
C ASP A 73 -21.98 28.18 -23.92
N GLY A 74 -23.00 27.36 -24.18
CA GLY A 74 -22.88 25.92 -24.44
C GLY A 74 -22.17 25.55 -25.75
N GLU A 75 -20.85 25.68 -25.77
CA GLU A 75 -19.96 24.91 -26.63
C GLU A 75 -19.16 23.94 -25.76
N ASP A 76 -19.43 22.65 -25.99
CA ASP A 76 -18.77 21.49 -25.39
C ASP A 76 -17.28 21.45 -25.80
N CYS A 77 -16.46 20.76 -24.99
CA CYS A 77 -15.05 20.50 -25.31
C CYS A 77 -14.86 19.69 -26.61
#